data_AF-A0A9P4QLT1-F1
#
_entry.id   AF-A0A9P4QLT1-F1
#
_cell.length_a   1.000
_cell.length_b   1.000
_cell.length_c   1.000
_cell.angle_alpha   90.00
_cell.angle_beta   90.00
_cell.angle_gamma   90.00
#
_symmetry.space_group_name_H-M   'P 1'
#
loop_
_entity.id
_entity.type
_entity.pdbx_description
1 polymer ?
#
loop_
_entity_poly.entity_id
_entity_poly.type
_entity_poly.pdbx_seq_one_letter_code
_entity_poly.pdbx_strand_id
1 'polypeptide(L)' 'IANLGVSYSMQGKEDKAEPLKKRVMETRKRVLGDEHPSTLTSIANLASTYRNQGRWAEAEQLEVQVMETRKRVL' A
#
# COMPACT_ATOMS: atom_id res chain seq x y z
N ILE A 1 6.14 12.55 2.47
CA ILE A 1 6.38 11.24 3.14
C ILE A 1 6.12 10.04 2.22
N ALA A 2 5.14 10.07 1.29
CA ALA A 2 4.83 8.89 0.43
C ALA A 2 5.88 8.52 -0.65
N ASN A 3 6.73 9.46 -1.07
CA ASN A 3 7.57 9.26 -2.26
C ASN A 3 8.76 8.31 -2.01
N LEU A 4 9.28 8.26 -0.78
CA LEU A 4 10.50 7.53 -0.48
C LEU A 4 10.36 6.01 -0.66
N GLY A 5 9.21 5.44 -0.24
CA GLY A 5 8.94 4.00 -0.41
C GLY A 5 8.78 3.60 -1.87
N VAL A 6 8.21 4.47 -2.71
CA VAL A 6 8.09 4.25 -4.16
C VAL A 6 9.47 4.33 -4.83
N SER A 7 10.29 5.30 -4.44
CA SER A 7 11.66 5.45 -4.94
C SER A 7 12.56 4.25 -4.62
N TYR A 8 12.39 3.61 -3.45
CA TYR A 8 13.15 2.40 -3.12
C TYR A 8 12.71 1.17 -3.91
N SER A 9 11.42 1.03 -4.18
CA SER A 9 10.89 -0.05 -5.03
C SER A 9 11.39 0.10 -6.47
N MET A 10 11.46 1.32 -7.00
CA MET A 10 12.08 1.59 -8.31
C MET A 10 13.59 1.27 -8.36
N GLN A 11 14.28 1.29 -7.21
CA GLN A 11 15.69 0.89 -7.10
C GLN A 11 15.88 -0.61 -6.87
N GLY A 12 14.81 -1.42 -6.89
CA GLY A 12 14.85 -2.85 -6.57
C GLY A 12 15.14 -3.16 -5.09
N LYS A 13 15.12 -2.14 -4.21
CA LYS A 13 15.36 -2.29 -2.76
C LYS A 13 14.05 -2.54 -2.03
N GLU A 14 13.40 -3.65 -2.37
CA GLU A 14 12.07 -3.99 -1.86
C GLU A 14 12.07 -4.21 -0.33
N ASP A 15 13.16 -4.72 0.25
CA ASP A 15 13.32 -4.90 1.71
C ASP A 15 13.24 -3.58 2.49
N LYS A 16 13.62 -2.47 1.86
CA LYS A 16 13.53 -1.13 2.47
C LYS A 16 12.22 -0.44 2.13
N ALA A 17 11.63 -0.75 0.98
CA ALA A 17 10.37 -0.17 0.52
C ALA A 17 9.18 -0.67 1.36
N GLU A 18 9.12 -1.97 1.66
CA GLU A 18 8.04 -2.60 2.42
C GLU A 18 7.77 -1.97 3.80
N PRO A 19 8.74 -1.91 4.74
CA PRO A 19 8.48 -1.37 6.08
C PRO A 19 8.09 0.12 6.05
N LEU A 20 8.64 0.89 5.10
CA LEU A 20 8.26 2.28 4.90
C LEU A 20 6.82 2.41 4.39
N LYS A 21 6.44 1.63 3.37
CA LYS A 21 5.07 1.64 2.82
C LYS A 21 4.05 1.18 3.87
N LYS A 22 4.38 0.15 4.67
CA LYS A 22 3.53 -0.32 5.77
C LYS A 22 3.31 0.76 6.84
N ARG A 23 4.37 1.43 7.29
CA ARG A 23 4.25 2.53 8.26
C ARG A 23 3.43 3.71 7.74
N VAL A 24 3.60 4.06 6.45
CA VAL A 24 2.81 5.11 5.80
C VAL A 24 1.33 4.72 5.72
N MET A 25 1.04 3.46 5.38
CA MET A 25 -0.32 2.93 5.37
C MET A 25 -0.99 3.04 6.75
N GLU A 26 -0.34 2.55 7.81
CA GLU A 26 -0.90 2.61 9.17
C GLU A 26 -1.10 4.04 9.67
N THR A 27 -0.15 4.93 9.38
CA THR A 27 -0.27 6.34 9.74
C THR A 27 -1.46 6.99 9.03
N ARG A 28 -1.63 6.71 7.73
CA ARG A 28 -2.75 7.25 6.94
C ARG A 28 -4.09 6.68 7.36
N LYS A 29 -4.16 5.37 7.68
CA LYS A 29 -5.35 4.77 8.28
C LYS A 29 -5.77 5.47 9.57
N ARG A 30 -4.81 5.77 10.45
CA ARG A 30 -5.08 6.44 11.73
C ARG A 30 -5.49 7.91 11.58
N VAL A 31 -4.88 8.64 10.64
CA VAL A 31 -5.08 10.09 10.49
C VAL A 31 -6.26 10.42 9.58
N LEU A 32 -6.42 9.68 8.49
CA LEU A 32 -7.38 9.96 7.43
C LEU A 32 -8.55 8.97 7.38
N GLY A 33 -8.42 7.82 8.06
CA GLY A 33 -9.38 6.72 7.96
C GLY A 33 -9.06 5.74 6.83
N ASP A 34 -9.69 4.57 6.88
CA ASP A 34 -9.52 3.49 5.90
C ASP A 34 -10.06 3.85 4.51
N GLU A 35 -11.06 4.73 4.45
CA GLU A 35 -11.81 5.08 3.24
C GLU A 35 -11.15 6.20 2.42
N HIS A 36 -10.23 6.92 3.02
CA HIS A 36 -9.63 8.08 2.39
C HIS A 36 -8.80 7.67 1.16
N PRO A 37 -8.94 8.37 0.01
CA PRO A 37 -8.23 8.03 -1.22
C PRO A 37 -6.71 7.85 -1.04
N SER A 38 -6.07 8.71 -0.25
CA SER A 38 -4.64 8.60 0.06
C SER A 38 -4.27 7.36 0.88
N THR A 39 -5.16 6.87 1.74
CA THR A 39 -4.97 5.61 2.46
C THR A 39 -5.01 4.45 1.47
N LEU A 40 -6.03 4.42 0.60
CA LEU A 40 -6.19 3.42 -0.46
C LEU A 40 -5.00 3.38 -1.42
N THR A 41 -4.46 4.54 -1.84
CA THR A 41 -3.23 4.62 -2.65
C THR A 41 -2.03 4.00 -1.92
N SER A 42 -1.95 4.12 -0.60
CA SER A 42 -0.84 3.55 0.18
C SER A 42 -0.93 2.03 0.26
N ILE A 43 -2.15 1.50 0.42
CA ILE A 43 -2.41 0.07 0.41
C ILE A 43 -2.06 -0.52 -0.96
N ALA A 44 -2.48 0.12 -2.04
CA ALA A 44 -2.14 -0.30 -3.40
C ALA A 44 -0.62 -0.30 -3.67
N ASN A 45 0.10 0.70 -3.16
CA ASN A 45 1.56 0.76 -3.28
C ASN A 45 2.26 -0.38 -2.53
N LEU A 46 1.70 -0.81 -1.39
CA LEU A 46 2.21 -1.97 -0.64
C LEU A 46 1.90 -3.27 -1.39
N ALA A 47 0.69 -3.42 -1.93
CA ALA A 47 0.32 -4.57 -2.77
C ALA A 47 1.26 -4.75 -3.98
N SER A 48 1.59 -3.65 -4.66
CA SER A 48 2.58 -3.68 -5.77
C SER A 48 3.96 -4.14 -5.32
N THR A 49 4.36 -3.86 -4.07
CA THR A 49 5.65 -4.32 -3.51
C THR A 49 5.63 -5.84 -3.34
N TYR A 50 4.53 -6.37 -2.79
CA TYR A 50 4.36 -7.81 -2.61
C TYR A 50 4.34 -8.56 -3.95
N ARG A 51 3.70 -7.99 -4.99
CA ARG A 51 3.78 -8.55 -6.35
C ARG A 51 5.22 -8.64 -6.86
N ASN A 52 6.02 -7.59 -6.65
CA ASN A 52 7.43 -7.58 -7.06
C ASN A 52 8.27 -8.61 -6.27
N GLN A 53 7.88 -8.92 -5.04
CA GLN A 53 8.50 -9.97 -4.22
C GLN A 53 7.97 -11.39 -4.53
N GLY A 54 7.03 -11.56 -5.47
CA GLY A 54 6.38 -12.84 -5.75
C GLY A 54 5.34 -13.28 -4.70
N ARG A 55 4.98 -12.39 -3.78
CA ARG A 55 4.00 -12.59 -2.71
C ARG A 55 2.59 -12.22 -3.17
N TRP A 56 2.09 -13.01 -4.11
CA TRP A 56 0.81 -12.75 -4.79
C TRP A 56 -0.40 -12.80 -3.85
N ALA A 57 -0.39 -13.70 -2.87
CA ALA A 57 -1.50 -13.86 -1.92
C ALA A 57 -1.66 -12.61 -1.04
N GLU A 58 -0.57 -12.08 -0.50
CA GLU A 58 -0.63 -10.85 0.30
C GLU A 58 -0.98 -9.62 -0.55
N ALA A 59 -0.52 -9.57 -1.81
CA ALA A 59 -0.91 -8.51 -2.73
C ALA A 59 -2.43 -8.54 -3.02
N GLU A 60 -2.97 -9.72 -3.32
CA GLU A 60 -4.40 -9.92 -3.61
C GLU A 60 -5.27 -9.50 -2.43
N GLN A 61 -4.91 -9.89 -1.20
CA GLN A 61 -5.65 -9.48 0.00
C GLN A 61 -5.75 -7.95 0.12
N LEU A 62 -4.64 -7.25 -0.14
CA LEU A 62 -4.61 -5.78 -0.08
C LEU A 62 -5.40 -5.14 -1.23
N GLU A 63 -5.34 -5.70 -2.44
CA GLU A 63 -6.12 -5.23 -3.60
C GLU A 63 -7.63 -5.42 -3.38
N VAL A 64 -8.05 -6.57 -2.83
CA VAL A 64 -9.45 -6.83 -2.45
C VAL A 64 -9.92 -5.83 -1.40
N GLN A 65 -9.11 -5.56 -0.36
CA GLN A 65 -9.45 -4.55 0.64
C GLN A 65 -9.69 -3.17 0.01
N VAL A 66 -8.83 -2.76 -0.92
CA VAL A 66 -8.98 -1.47 -1.63
C VAL A 66 -10.25 -1.46 -2.48
N MET A 67 -10.53 -2.55 -3.20
CA MET A 67 -11.73 -2.67 -4.04
C MET A 67 -13.02 -2.58 -3.22
N GLU A 68 -13.12 -3.35 -2.14
CA GLU A 68 -14.31 -3.34 -1.27
C GLU A 68 -14.51 -1.98 -0.61
N THR A 69 -13.42 -1.33 -0.19
CA THR A 69 -13.51 0.02 0.39
C THR A 69 -13.95 1.05 -0.66
N ARG A 70 -13.45 0.98 -1.89
CA ARG A 70 -13.89 1.87 -2.98
C ARG A 70 -15.36 1.67 -3.33
N LYS A 71 -15.85 0.43 -3.36
CA LYS A 71 -17.27 0.13 -3.61
C LYS A 71 -18.19 0.71 -2.54
N ARG A 72 -17.73 0.82 -1.29
CA ARG A 72 -18.53 1.38 -0.19
C ARG A 72 -18.56 2.91 -0.19
N VAL A 73 -17.51 3.55 -0.73
CA VAL A 73 -17.35 5.01 -0.78
C VAL A 73 -18.00 5.62 -2.03
N LEU A 74 -18.16 4.84 -3.10
CA LEU A 74 -18.89 5.19 -4.33
C LEU A 74 -20.40 5.01 -4.15
#